data_AF-A0A353P0B0-F1
#
_entry.id   AF-A0A353P0B0-F1
#
_cell.length_a   1.000
_cell.length_b   1.000
_cell.length_c   1.000
_cell.angle_alpha   90.00
_cell.angle_beta   90.00
_cell.angle_gamma   90.00
#
_symmetry.space_group_name_H-M   'P 1'
#
loop_
_entity.id
_entity.type
_entity.pdbx_description
1 polymer ?
#
loop_
_entity_poly.entity_id
_entity_poly.type
_entity_poly.pdbx_seq_one_letter_code
_entity_poly.pdbx_strand_id
1 'polypeptide(L)'
;MKNNIQKKSMLRFSPTAWAKLLFMRDMTNNEVGGFGITKANDLLFVTDFALVKQKVTSISVSFDDEAISGFFEDQVAAGRKPQEFARHWIHTHPGSSPEPSCTDEKTFDRVFGPCDWAVMAIIAQDGNSYARLRFNTGPGGEVKIPVYVDYDCEFAGSDLDLWIQQYKANVFVDEILKEKSEKLIFDEKLLADLPPLKNDRSFSLLTSDDLIAEVDKMDPIERQLFIDELAVRSDFWDQENEVLYG
;
A
#
# COMPACT_ATOMS: atom_id res chain seq x y z
N MET A 1 -15.32 28.84 -13.87
CA MET A 1 -15.62 28.08 -12.64
C MET A 1 -16.11 26.68 -13.00
N LYS A 2 -15.21 25.73 -13.32
CA LYS A 2 -15.54 24.32 -13.60
C LYS A 2 -14.43 23.42 -13.02
N ASN A 3 -14.78 22.18 -12.69
CA ASN A 3 -13.93 21.01 -12.37
C ASN A 3 -13.24 20.89 -10.99
N ASN A 4 -13.18 21.90 -10.12
CA ASN A 4 -12.43 21.75 -8.84
C ASN A 4 -13.06 20.82 -7.78
N ILE A 5 -14.31 20.38 -7.98
CA ILE A 5 -15.01 19.43 -7.09
C ILE A 5 -14.75 17.97 -7.52
N GLN A 6 -14.44 17.70 -8.80
CA GLN A 6 -14.24 16.34 -9.29
C GLN A 6 -12.85 15.77 -8.95
N LYS A 7 -11.77 16.58 -9.01
CA LYS A 7 -10.40 16.12 -8.67
C LYS A 7 -10.22 15.74 -7.18
N LYS A 8 -11.11 16.18 -6.28
CA LYS A 8 -10.99 16.02 -4.82
C LYS A 8 -11.35 14.63 -4.27
N SER A 9 -11.93 13.75 -5.07
CA SER A 9 -12.33 12.40 -4.66
C SER A 9 -11.72 11.33 -5.57
N MET A 10 -10.50 11.57 -6.05
CA MET A 10 -9.73 10.69 -6.92
C MET A 10 -8.35 10.49 -6.32
N LEU A 11 -7.83 9.26 -6.36
CA LEU A 11 -6.42 9.02 -6.05
C LEU A 11 -5.61 9.45 -7.27
N ARG A 12 -4.83 10.53 -7.13
CA ARG A 12 -4.03 11.09 -8.21
C ARG A 12 -2.56 10.77 -8.00
N PHE A 13 -1.89 10.40 -9.08
CA PHE A 13 -0.44 10.18 -9.12
C PHE A 13 0.23 11.27 -9.93
N SER A 14 1.42 11.71 -9.51
CA SER A 14 2.34 12.42 -10.40
C SER A 14 2.76 11.48 -11.54
N PRO A 15 3.07 12.00 -12.74
CA PRO A 15 3.56 11.16 -13.83
C PRO A 15 4.84 10.40 -13.47
N THR A 16 5.70 10.99 -12.63
CA THR A 16 6.92 10.33 -12.10
C THR A 16 6.58 9.17 -11.14
N ALA A 17 5.66 9.37 -10.18
CA ALA A 17 5.24 8.32 -9.25
C ALA A 17 4.57 7.15 -9.98
N TRP A 18 3.71 7.46 -10.97
CA TRP A 18 3.06 6.46 -11.79
C TRP A 18 4.08 5.68 -12.64
N ALA A 19 5.02 6.37 -13.31
CA ALA A 19 6.08 5.73 -14.08
C ALA A 19 6.98 4.82 -13.21
N LYS A 20 7.34 5.29 -12.00
CA LYS A 20 8.11 4.50 -11.02
C LYS A 20 7.34 3.26 -10.58
N LEU A 21 6.06 3.39 -10.24
CA LEU A 21 5.20 2.28 -9.82
C LEU A 21 5.05 1.22 -10.91
N LEU A 22 4.76 1.63 -12.17
CA LEU A 22 4.70 0.72 -13.30
C LEU A 22 6.06 0.06 -13.58
N PHE A 23 7.16 0.79 -13.43
CA PHE A 23 8.50 0.22 -13.57
C PHE A 23 8.75 -0.87 -12.51
N MET A 24 8.50 -0.60 -11.23
CA MET A 24 8.68 -1.60 -10.17
C MET A 24 7.79 -2.84 -10.38
N ARG A 25 6.54 -2.65 -10.82
CA ARG A 25 5.61 -3.72 -11.18
C ARG A 25 6.18 -4.64 -12.26
N ASP A 26 6.76 -4.07 -13.31
CA ASP A 26 7.16 -4.83 -14.51
C ASP A 26 8.60 -5.41 -14.41
N MET A 27 9.31 -5.19 -13.30
CA MET A 27 10.65 -5.75 -13.06
C MET A 27 10.66 -7.28 -12.88
N THR A 28 9.61 -7.86 -12.29
CA THR A 28 9.42 -9.33 -12.18
C THR A 28 7.94 -9.70 -12.22
N ASN A 29 7.60 -11.00 -12.35
CA ASN A 29 6.21 -11.49 -12.28
C ASN A 29 5.72 -11.70 -10.83
N ASN A 30 6.24 -10.93 -9.87
CA ASN A 30 5.82 -10.96 -8.47
C ASN A 30 4.98 -9.72 -8.15
N GLU A 31 4.22 -9.79 -7.06
CA GLU A 31 3.68 -8.59 -6.45
C GLU A 31 4.79 -7.69 -5.90
N VAL A 32 4.51 -6.39 -5.84
CA VAL A 32 5.38 -5.39 -5.24
C VAL A 32 4.50 -4.44 -4.45
N GLY A 33 4.84 -4.22 -3.17
CA GLY A 33 4.12 -3.32 -2.28
C GLY A 33 4.95 -2.09 -1.91
N GLY A 34 4.29 -1.05 -1.42
CA GLY A 34 4.96 0.14 -0.90
C GLY A 34 3.99 1.22 -0.45
N PHE A 35 4.53 2.39 -0.19
CA PHE A 35 3.80 3.53 0.37
C PHE A 35 3.72 4.70 -0.62
N GLY A 36 2.55 5.33 -0.72
CA GLY A 36 2.39 6.57 -1.47
C GLY A 36 2.80 7.79 -0.65
N ILE A 37 3.81 8.53 -1.10
CA ILE A 37 4.20 9.83 -0.51
C ILE A 37 3.44 10.95 -1.22
N THR A 38 2.66 11.73 -0.47
CA THR A 38 1.78 12.80 -0.98
C THR A 38 2.27 14.20 -0.58
N LYS A 39 1.48 15.24 -0.92
CA LYS A 39 1.71 16.60 -0.43
C LYS A 39 0.87 16.88 0.81
N ALA A 40 1.46 17.53 1.82
CA ALA A 40 0.76 18.04 3.02
C ALA A 40 -0.60 18.73 2.77
N ASN A 41 -0.76 19.43 1.64
CA ASN A 41 -1.98 20.17 1.30
C ASN A 41 -2.92 19.43 0.32
N ASP A 42 -2.56 18.24 -0.15
CA ASP A 42 -3.29 17.46 -1.13
C ASP A 42 -3.04 15.96 -0.88
N LEU A 43 -3.62 15.45 0.19
CA LEU A 43 -3.37 14.11 0.71
C LEU A 43 -3.83 12.97 -0.21
N LEU A 44 -4.58 13.24 -1.28
CA LEU A 44 -4.91 12.24 -2.32
C LEU A 44 -4.05 12.39 -3.59
N PHE A 45 -2.99 13.21 -3.54
CA PHE A 45 -2.03 13.38 -4.64
C PHE A 45 -0.67 12.77 -4.30
N VAL A 46 -0.46 11.53 -4.74
CA VAL A 46 0.79 10.77 -4.61
C VAL A 46 1.85 11.34 -5.55
N THR A 47 2.90 11.90 -4.95
CA THR A 47 4.05 12.51 -5.64
C THR A 47 5.23 11.58 -5.85
N ASP A 48 5.42 10.57 -5.00
CA ASP A 48 6.39 9.48 -5.16
C ASP A 48 5.84 8.16 -4.58
N PHE A 49 6.39 7.03 -5.04
CA PHE A 49 6.11 5.69 -4.51
C PHE A 49 7.34 5.19 -3.74
N ALA A 50 7.23 5.06 -2.43
CA ALA A 50 8.28 4.55 -1.56
C ALA A 50 8.25 3.01 -1.53
N LEU A 51 9.33 2.41 -2.05
CA LEU A 51 9.57 0.98 -2.01
C LEU A 51 10.35 0.65 -0.74
N VAL A 52 9.76 -0.12 0.16
CA VAL A 52 10.38 -0.58 1.42
C VAL A 52 10.83 -2.03 1.26
N LYS A 53 11.85 -2.46 2.01
CA LYS A 53 12.36 -3.83 2.01
C LYS A 53 11.22 -4.83 2.30
N GLN A 54 11.15 -5.87 1.47
CA GLN A 54 10.03 -6.79 1.40
C GLN A 54 10.41 -8.15 0.80
N LYS A 55 9.73 -9.20 1.25
CA LYS A 55 9.70 -10.53 0.62
C LYS A 55 8.43 -10.66 -0.21
N VAL A 56 8.56 -11.13 -1.46
CA VAL A 56 7.48 -11.15 -2.46
C VAL A 56 7.29 -12.51 -3.11
N THR A 57 6.08 -12.72 -3.60
CA THR A 57 5.65 -13.84 -4.44
C THR A 57 4.68 -13.32 -5.51
N SER A 58 4.18 -14.19 -6.38
CA SER A 58 3.15 -13.83 -7.37
C SER A 58 1.75 -13.53 -6.80
N ILE A 59 1.52 -13.70 -5.49
CA ILE A 59 0.20 -13.53 -4.82
C ILE A 59 0.27 -12.96 -3.39
N SER A 60 1.45 -12.52 -2.93
CA SER A 60 1.61 -11.85 -1.63
C SER A 60 2.91 -11.06 -1.50
N VAL A 61 2.83 -9.96 -0.76
CA VAL A 61 3.96 -9.15 -0.26
C VAL A 61 4.02 -9.22 1.26
N SER A 62 5.23 -9.25 1.83
CA SER A 62 5.49 -9.10 3.26
C SER A 62 6.62 -8.10 3.46
N PHE A 63 6.44 -7.07 4.28
CA PHE A 63 7.47 -6.07 4.52
C PHE A 63 8.50 -6.54 5.57
N ASP A 64 9.53 -5.71 5.76
CA ASP A 64 10.58 -5.82 6.76
C ASP A 64 10.41 -4.72 7.82
N ASP A 65 10.33 -5.12 9.07
CA ASP A 65 9.92 -4.30 10.21
C ASP A 65 10.92 -3.18 10.48
N GLU A 66 12.22 -3.51 10.46
CA GLU A 66 13.32 -2.56 10.62
C GLU A 66 13.33 -1.53 9.49
N ALA A 67 13.08 -1.96 8.24
CA ALA A 67 13.00 -1.07 7.10
C ALA A 67 11.75 -0.19 7.09
N ILE A 68 10.61 -0.67 7.61
CA ILE A 68 9.43 0.18 7.86
C ILE A 68 9.75 1.22 8.91
N SER A 69 10.33 0.81 10.05
CA SER A 69 10.68 1.73 11.13
C SER A 69 11.64 2.81 10.64
N GLY A 70 12.73 2.41 9.96
CA GLY A 70 13.68 3.32 9.34
C GLY A 70 13.05 4.25 8.29
N PHE A 71 12.15 3.73 7.44
CA PHE A 71 11.39 4.58 6.52
C PHE A 71 10.54 5.62 7.27
N PHE A 72 9.87 5.24 8.36
CA PHE A 72 9.05 6.14 9.17
C PHE A 72 9.89 7.22 9.85
N GLU A 73 11.04 6.86 10.40
CA GLU A 73 12.02 7.79 10.97
C GLU A 73 12.53 8.77 9.90
N ASP A 74 12.94 8.29 8.72
CA ASP A 74 13.40 9.11 7.59
C ASP A 74 12.33 10.10 7.12
N GLN A 75 11.06 9.68 7.00
CA GLN A 75 9.98 10.57 6.59
C GLN A 75 9.70 11.66 7.64
N VAL A 76 9.77 11.32 8.92
CA VAL A 76 9.59 12.27 10.04
C VAL A 76 10.79 13.22 10.14
N ALA A 77 12.01 12.74 9.95
CA ALA A 77 13.23 13.56 9.88
C ALA A 77 13.20 14.52 8.68
N ALA A 78 12.60 14.10 7.56
CA ALA A 78 12.29 14.96 6.41
C ALA A 78 11.12 15.95 6.65
N GLY A 79 10.54 15.98 7.85
CA GLY A 79 9.49 16.92 8.27
C GLY A 79 8.08 16.56 7.79
N ARG A 80 7.85 15.35 7.27
CA ARG A 80 6.52 14.92 6.81
C ARG A 80 5.66 14.38 7.97
N LYS A 81 4.36 14.63 7.89
CA LYS A 81 3.37 14.02 8.79
C LYS A 81 3.04 12.60 8.35
N PRO A 82 2.65 11.68 9.27
CA PRO A 82 2.21 10.32 8.90
C PRO A 82 1.10 10.30 7.85
N GLN A 83 0.22 11.30 7.83
CA GLN A 83 -0.82 11.47 6.80
C GLN A 83 -0.27 11.55 5.37
N GLU A 84 0.97 12.03 5.20
CA GLU A 84 1.61 12.21 3.90
C GLU A 84 2.31 10.96 3.36
N PHE A 85 2.63 9.96 4.19
CA PHE A 85 3.41 8.79 3.77
C PHE A 85 2.94 7.44 4.32
N ALA A 86 2.24 7.42 5.46
CA ALA A 86 1.81 6.22 6.17
C ALA A 86 0.33 5.85 5.95
N ARG A 87 -0.38 6.52 5.02
CA ARG A 87 -1.83 6.32 4.78
C ARG A 87 -2.18 5.77 3.40
N HIS A 88 -1.20 5.57 2.52
CA HIS A 88 -1.40 5.02 1.18
C HIS A 88 -0.65 3.72 1.04
N TRP A 89 -1.33 2.59 1.22
CA TRP A 89 -0.78 1.30 0.84
C TRP A 89 -1.05 1.05 -0.63
N ILE A 90 0.01 0.84 -1.39
CA ILE A 90 -0.04 0.65 -2.83
C ILE A 90 0.69 -0.66 -3.14
N HIS A 91 0.00 -1.60 -3.77
CA HIS A 91 0.63 -2.83 -4.25
C HIS A 91 0.19 -3.18 -5.67
N THR A 92 0.78 -4.23 -6.23
CA THR A 92 0.59 -4.59 -7.65
C THR A 92 0.29 -6.06 -7.80
N HIS A 93 -0.68 -6.40 -8.64
CA HIS A 93 -1.00 -7.81 -8.96
C HIS A 93 -0.44 -8.18 -10.35
N PRO A 94 0.30 -9.31 -10.47
CA PRO A 94 0.55 -9.95 -11.75
C PRO A 94 -0.76 -10.27 -12.50
N GLY A 95 -0.76 -10.15 -13.83
CA GLY A 95 -1.96 -10.38 -14.64
C GLY A 95 -2.95 -9.21 -14.67
N SER A 96 -4.25 -9.49 -14.65
CA SER A 96 -5.31 -8.56 -15.09
C SER A 96 -6.35 -8.17 -14.05
N SER A 97 -6.23 -8.62 -12.79
CA SER A 97 -7.21 -8.34 -11.74
C SER A 97 -6.65 -7.39 -10.69
N PRO A 98 -7.13 -6.13 -10.61
CA PRO A 98 -6.76 -5.22 -9.53
C PRO A 98 -7.68 -5.33 -8.31
N GLU A 99 -8.69 -6.20 -8.29
CA GLU A 99 -9.57 -6.32 -7.12
C GLU A 99 -8.82 -7.00 -5.96
N PRO A 100 -9.04 -6.55 -4.70
CA PRO A 100 -8.31 -7.06 -3.53
C PRO A 100 -8.65 -8.52 -3.22
N SER A 101 -7.63 -9.27 -2.81
CA SER A 101 -7.76 -10.62 -2.27
C SER A 101 -8.19 -10.62 -0.80
N CYS A 102 -8.55 -11.79 -0.29
CA CYS A 102 -8.82 -12.00 1.14
C CYS A 102 -7.58 -11.70 2.02
N THR A 103 -6.36 -11.80 1.47
CA THR A 103 -5.11 -11.45 2.15
C THR A 103 -4.94 -9.94 2.25
N ASP A 104 -5.29 -9.21 1.20
CA ASP A 104 -5.18 -7.75 1.16
C ASP A 104 -6.19 -7.10 2.09
N GLU A 105 -7.44 -7.60 2.09
CA GLU A 105 -8.48 -7.18 3.02
C GLU A 105 -8.04 -7.36 4.47
N LYS A 106 -7.51 -8.53 4.85
CA LYS A 106 -7.02 -8.79 6.21
C LYS A 106 -5.81 -7.94 6.58
N THR A 107 -4.88 -7.73 5.65
CA THR A 107 -3.68 -6.91 5.88
C THR A 107 -4.06 -5.45 6.06
N PHE A 108 -4.99 -4.95 5.24
CA PHE A 108 -5.46 -3.58 5.32
C PHE A 108 -6.33 -3.33 6.55
N ASP A 109 -7.20 -4.28 6.92
CA ASP A 109 -8.03 -4.19 8.12
C ASP A 109 -7.19 -4.24 9.40
N ARG A 110 -6.16 -5.09 9.46
CA ARG A 110 -5.21 -5.13 10.58
C ARG A 110 -4.42 -3.83 10.68
N VAL A 111 -3.61 -3.53 9.66
CA VAL A 111 -2.63 -2.42 9.70
C VAL A 111 -3.31 -1.04 9.68
N PHE A 112 -4.31 -0.86 8.81
CA PHE A 112 -4.91 0.45 8.57
C PHE A 112 -6.31 0.59 9.19
N GLY A 113 -6.87 -0.47 9.79
CA GLY A 113 -8.10 -0.40 10.57
C GLY A 113 -8.06 0.57 11.74
N PRO A 114 -6.94 0.74 12.47
CA PRO A 114 -6.81 1.77 13.52
C PRO A 114 -6.71 3.21 12.98
N CYS A 115 -6.45 3.42 11.69
CA CYS A 115 -6.21 4.75 11.14
C CYS A 115 -7.53 5.53 10.92
N ASP A 116 -7.56 6.84 11.16
CA ASP A 116 -8.75 7.68 10.89
C ASP A 116 -9.21 7.60 9.42
N TRP A 117 -8.26 7.42 8.52
CA TRP A 117 -8.45 7.11 7.11
C TRP A 117 -7.20 6.46 6.54
N ALA A 118 -7.40 5.66 5.49
CA ALA A 118 -6.33 5.08 4.70
C ALA A 118 -6.83 4.75 3.28
N VAL A 119 -5.90 4.66 2.34
CA VAL A 119 -6.15 4.25 0.96
C VAL A 119 -5.40 2.96 0.68
N MET A 120 -6.13 1.95 0.21
CA MET A 120 -5.58 0.82 -0.51
C MET A 120 -5.66 1.13 -2.00
N ALA A 121 -4.56 0.96 -2.74
CA ALA A 121 -4.55 1.00 -4.20
C ALA A 121 -3.82 -0.21 -4.78
N ILE A 122 -4.40 -0.79 -5.83
CA ILE A 122 -3.89 -1.99 -6.49
C ILE A 122 -3.80 -1.74 -7.98
N ILE A 123 -2.64 -2.02 -8.57
CA ILE A 123 -2.38 -1.84 -10.00
C ILE A 123 -2.08 -3.20 -10.61
N ALA A 124 -2.94 -3.68 -11.50
CA ALA A 124 -2.72 -4.90 -12.27
C ALA A 124 -1.71 -4.67 -13.39
N GLN A 125 -1.08 -5.75 -13.88
CA GLN A 125 -0.06 -5.71 -14.94
C GLN A 125 -0.60 -5.20 -16.29
N ASP A 126 -1.87 -5.42 -16.60
CA ASP A 126 -2.54 -4.87 -17.79
C ASP A 126 -2.87 -3.36 -17.69
N GLY A 127 -2.61 -2.74 -16.54
CA GLY A 127 -2.88 -1.32 -16.27
C GLY A 127 -4.26 -1.04 -15.70
N ASN A 128 -5.10 -2.05 -15.46
CA ASN A 128 -6.31 -1.89 -14.67
C ASN A 128 -5.95 -1.54 -13.21
N SER A 129 -6.79 -0.73 -12.56
CA SER A 129 -6.50 -0.17 -11.24
C SER A 129 -7.71 -0.18 -10.32
N TYR A 130 -7.48 -0.47 -9.05
CA TYR A 130 -8.41 -0.33 -7.95
C TYR A 130 -7.87 0.71 -6.97
N ALA A 131 -8.74 1.53 -6.40
CA ALA A 131 -8.41 2.26 -5.18
C ALA A 131 -9.65 2.39 -4.30
N ARG A 132 -9.47 2.21 -2.99
CA ARG A 132 -10.51 2.37 -1.98
C ARG A 132 -9.98 3.22 -0.84
N LEU A 133 -10.70 4.32 -0.58
CA LEU A 133 -10.53 5.12 0.62
C LEU A 133 -11.43 4.52 1.71
N ARG A 134 -10.82 4.08 2.81
CA ARG A 134 -11.51 3.81 4.06
C ARG A 134 -11.34 5.02 4.98
N PHE A 135 -12.37 5.33 5.74
CA PHE A 135 -12.33 6.32 6.83
C PHE A 135 -13.07 5.75 8.03
N ASN A 136 -12.52 5.94 9.21
CA ASN A 136 -13.07 5.50 10.50
C ASN A 136 -13.62 6.68 11.32
N THR A 137 -13.43 7.92 10.84
CA THR A 137 -14.07 9.11 11.41
C THR A 137 -15.60 9.00 11.44
N GLY A 138 -16.19 9.16 12.63
CA GLY A 138 -17.63 9.18 12.83
C GLY A 138 -18.24 7.78 12.72
N PRO A 139 -19.21 7.55 11.82
CA PRO A 139 -19.79 6.22 11.59
C PRO A 139 -18.89 5.31 10.74
N GLY A 140 -17.76 5.84 10.28
CA GLY A 140 -16.86 5.19 9.34
C GLY A 140 -17.47 4.94 7.96
N GLY A 141 -16.70 4.27 7.11
CA GLY A 141 -17.14 3.82 5.80
C GLY A 141 -15.97 3.60 4.83
N GLU A 142 -16.30 3.06 3.68
CA GLU A 142 -15.36 2.89 2.58
C GLU A 142 -15.98 3.26 1.24
N VAL A 143 -15.17 3.80 0.34
CA VAL A 143 -15.59 4.25 -0.98
C VAL A 143 -14.52 3.93 -2.02
N LYS A 144 -14.92 3.26 -3.11
CA LYS A 144 -14.05 3.04 -4.27
C LYS A 144 -13.86 4.38 -4.99
N ILE A 145 -12.61 4.83 -5.10
CA ILE A 145 -12.24 6.08 -5.75
C ILE A 145 -11.51 5.79 -7.06
N PRO A 146 -11.72 6.58 -8.13
CA PRO A 146 -10.99 6.42 -9.37
C PRO A 146 -9.51 6.79 -9.19
N VAL A 147 -8.64 6.06 -9.88
CA VAL A 147 -7.22 6.36 -10.00
C VAL A 147 -6.99 7.24 -11.24
N TYR A 148 -6.09 8.22 -11.16
CA TYR A 148 -5.76 9.12 -12.26
C TYR A 148 -4.29 9.56 -12.22
N VAL A 149 -3.72 9.90 -13.38
CA VAL A 149 -2.36 10.47 -13.49
C VAL A 149 -2.48 11.95 -13.82
N ASP A 150 -2.05 12.82 -12.90
CA ASP A 150 -2.23 14.26 -12.99
C ASP A 150 -1.09 14.92 -13.76
N TYR A 151 -1.24 14.99 -15.09
CA TYR A 151 -0.27 15.63 -15.99
C TYR A 151 -0.23 17.16 -15.92
N ASP A 152 -1.02 17.80 -15.04
CA ASP A 152 -0.97 19.24 -14.77
C ASP A 152 0.23 19.63 -13.86
N CYS A 153 1.22 18.75 -13.65
CA CYS A 153 2.40 18.97 -12.84
C CYS A 153 3.71 18.61 -13.59
N GLU A 154 4.85 19.05 -13.05
CA GLU A 154 6.16 18.78 -13.63
C GLU A 154 6.46 17.26 -13.69
N PHE A 155 6.89 16.79 -14.86
CA PHE A 155 7.36 15.43 -15.06
C PHE A 155 8.89 15.44 -15.20
N ALA A 156 9.57 14.95 -14.18
CA ALA A 156 11.04 14.89 -14.14
C ALA A 156 11.64 13.81 -15.07
N GLY A 157 10.81 12.94 -15.65
CA GLY A 157 11.25 11.77 -16.41
C GLY A 157 11.42 10.53 -15.52
N SER A 158 12.09 9.52 -16.08
CA SER A 158 12.38 8.25 -15.39
C SER A 158 13.85 8.17 -15.01
N ASP A 159 14.14 7.80 -13.75
CA ASP A 159 15.49 7.51 -13.27
C ASP A 159 15.70 6.00 -13.16
N LEU A 160 16.00 5.38 -14.30
CA LEU A 160 16.06 3.92 -14.42
C LEU A 160 17.17 3.32 -13.54
N ASP A 161 18.33 3.96 -13.46
CA ASP A 161 19.46 3.44 -12.68
C ASP A 161 19.15 3.46 -11.19
N LEU A 162 18.56 4.55 -10.68
CA LEU A 162 18.10 4.63 -9.29
C LEU A 162 16.98 3.62 -9.00
N TRP A 163 16.00 3.47 -9.91
CA TRP A 163 14.88 2.54 -9.70
C TRP A 163 15.33 1.07 -9.72
N ILE A 164 16.28 0.69 -10.58
CA ILE A 164 16.88 -0.66 -10.58
C ILE A 164 17.63 -0.92 -9.27
N GLN A 165 18.36 0.07 -8.75
CA GLN A 165 19.06 -0.05 -7.46
C GLN A 165 18.06 -0.19 -6.30
N GLN A 166 17.02 0.66 -6.25
CA GLN A 166 15.96 0.58 -5.27
C GLN A 166 15.24 -0.77 -5.30
N TYR A 167 14.93 -1.30 -6.48
CA TYR A 167 14.29 -2.61 -6.61
C TYR A 167 15.17 -3.73 -6.03
N LYS A 168 16.44 -3.79 -6.45
CA LYS A 168 17.39 -4.84 -6.01
C LYS A 168 17.73 -4.76 -4.51
N ALA A 169 17.69 -3.57 -3.91
CA ALA A 169 17.95 -3.38 -2.49
C ALA A 169 16.75 -3.77 -1.61
N ASN A 170 15.52 -3.74 -2.14
CA ASN A 170 14.31 -3.87 -1.35
C ASN A 170 13.45 -5.10 -1.66
N VAL A 171 13.48 -5.65 -2.89
CA VAL A 171 12.56 -6.72 -3.30
C VAL A 171 13.28 -8.07 -3.39
N PHE A 172 12.91 -8.97 -2.49
CA PHE A 172 13.48 -10.32 -2.39
C PHE A 172 12.40 -11.37 -2.67
N VAL A 173 12.67 -12.35 -3.54
CA VAL A 173 11.69 -13.40 -3.86
C VAL A 173 11.73 -14.48 -2.80
N ASP A 174 10.58 -14.83 -2.24
CA ASP A 174 10.46 -15.95 -1.28
C ASP A 174 10.23 -17.27 -2.02
N GLU A 175 11.27 -18.11 -2.10
CA GLU A 175 11.22 -19.41 -2.77
C GLU A 175 10.32 -20.43 -2.04
N ILE A 176 10.17 -20.33 -0.72
CA ILE A 176 9.37 -21.25 0.12
C ILE A 176 7.87 -20.95 -0.03
N LEU A 177 7.51 -19.67 -0.09
CA LEU A 177 6.14 -19.26 -0.36
C LEU A 177 5.75 -19.48 -1.82
N LYS A 178 6.70 -19.39 -2.76
CA LYS A 178 6.45 -19.72 -4.17
C LYS A 178 5.88 -21.14 -4.32
N GLU A 179 6.50 -22.15 -3.72
CA GLU A 179 5.99 -23.53 -3.72
C GLU A 179 4.61 -23.68 -3.05
N LYS A 180 4.32 -22.88 -2.01
CA LYS A 180 3.01 -22.87 -1.35
C LYS A 180 1.95 -22.18 -2.22
N SER A 181 2.30 -21.11 -2.92
CA SER A 181 1.40 -20.37 -3.82
C SER A 181 1.00 -21.21 -5.02
N GLU A 182 1.94 -21.94 -5.63
CA GLU A 182 1.68 -22.87 -6.74
C GLU A 182 0.73 -24.01 -6.32
N LYS A 183 0.80 -24.47 -5.06
CA LYS A 183 -0.16 -25.43 -4.48
C LYS A 183 -1.53 -24.80 -4.19
N LEU A 184 -1.58 -23.59 -3.61
CA LEU A 184 -2.84 -22.92 -3.30
C LEU A 184 -3.63 -22.54 -4.56
N ILE A 185 -2.96 -22.13 -5.64
CA ILE A 185 -3.58 -21.86 -6.96
C ILE A 185 -4.22 -23.15 -7.54
N PHE A 186 -3.66 -24.32 -7.25
CA PHE A 186 -4.23 -25.60 -7.66
C PHE A 186 -5.53 -25.91 -6.89
N ASP A 187 -5.57 -25.62 -5.59
CA ASP A 187 -6.73 -25.86 -4.72
C ASP A 187 -7.83 -24.79 -4.88
N GLU A 188 -7.49 -23.52 -5.12
CA GLU A 188 -8.47 -22.44 -5.33
C GLU A 188 -9.26 -22.61 -6.63
N LYS A 189 -8.64 -23.23 -7.64
CA LYS A 189 -9.31 -23.68 -8.87
C LYS A 189 -10.41 -24.73 -8.62
N LEU A 190 -10.40 -25.37 -7.45
CA LEU A 190 -11.40 -26.31 -6.97
C LEU A 190 -12.54 -25.63 -6.16
N LEU A 191 -12.34 -24.38 -5.73
CA LEU A 191 -13.29 -23.61 -4.91
C LEU A 191 -14.22 -22.69 -5.73
N ALA A 192 -13.97 -22.53 -7.03
CA ALA A 192 -14.74 -21.67 -7.94
C ALA A 192 -16.20 -22.14 -8.19
N ASP A 193 -16.62 -23.29 -7.65
CA ASP A 193 -17.94 -23.89 -7.83
C ASP A 193 -19.01 -23.42 -6.80
N LEU A 194 -18.74 -22.38 -5.97
CA LEU A 194 -19.65 -21.91 -4.92
C LEU A 194 -20.15 -20.45 -5.09
N PRO A 195 -21.45 -20.14 -4.80
CA PRO A 195 -22.05 -18.84 -5.09
C PRO A 195 -21.94 -17.79 -3.95
N PRO A 196 -21.93 -16.47 -4.26
CA PRO A 196 -21.72 -15.39 -3.28
C PRO A 196 -23.00 -14.78 -2.67
N LEU A 197 -22.86 -14.14 -1.50
CA LEU A 197 -23.95 -13.46 -0.76
C LEU A 197 -23.68 -11.93 -0.60
N LYS A 198 -24.74 -11.12 -0.39
CA LYS A 198 -24.71 -9.63 -0.44
C LYS A 198 -25.20 -8.95 0.85
N ASN A 199 -24.66 -7.77 1.19
CA ASN A 199 -25.32 -6.51 1.62
C ASN A 199 -24.29 -5.52 2.23
N ASP A 200 -24.65 -4.35 2.79
CA ASP A 200 -25.26 -3.14 2.21
C ASP A 200 -25.26 -2.00 3.28
N ARG A 201 -25.08 -0.74 2.86
CA ARG A 201 -25.42 0.55 3.54
C ARG A 201 -24.45 1.28 4.50
N SER A 202 -24.82 2.56 4.69
CA SER A 202 -24.03 3.78 4.96
C SER A 202 -24.69 4.70 6.01
N PHE A 203 -23.96 5.65 6.64
CA PHE A 203 -24.26 7.12 6.64
C PHE A 203 -23.39 7.98 7.60
N SER A 204 -22.60 8.96 7.09
CA SER A 204 -22.39 10.40 7.50
C SER A 204 -22.55 10.87 8.98
N LEU A 205 -21.88 11.88 9.58
CA LEU A 205 -20.93 12.96 9.17
C LEU A 205 -20.47 13.74 10.45
N LEU A 206 -19.20 14.20 10.54
CA LEU A 206 -18.73 15.29 11.44
C LEU A 206 -17.53 16.05 10.81
N THR A 207 -17.19 17.24 11.33
CA THR A 207 -16.32 18.24 10.67
C THR A 207 -14.81 18.09 10.90
N SER A 208 -14.02 18.51 9.90
CA SER A 208 -12.60 18.15 9.74
C SER A 208 -11.60 18.86 10.66
N ASP A 209 -11.92 20.02 11.23
CA ASP A 209 -10.92 20.87 11.89
C ASP A 209 -10.56 20.40 13.32
N ASP A 210 -11.48 19.71 14.01
CA ASP A 210 -11.23 19.15 15.35
C ASP A 210 -10.32 17.91 15.31
N LEU A 211 -10.27 17.18 14.18
CA LEU A 211 -9.55 15.90 14.04
C LEU A 211 -8.05 16.10 13.83
N ILE A 212 -7.64 17.21 13.20
CA ILE A 212 -6.24 17.49 12.87
C ILE A 212 -5.41 17.73 14.14
N ALA A 213 -6.02 18.25 15.21
CA ALA A 213 -5.38 18.49 16.49
C ALA A 213 -5.14 17.22 17.32
N GLU A 214 -5.83 16.11 17.01
CA GLU A 214 -5.69 14.84 17.72
C GLU A 214 -4.57 13.97 17.12
N VAL A 215 -4.43 13.94 15.78
CA VAL A 215 -3.42 13.11 15.08
C VAL A 215 -1.98 13.57 15.30
N ASP A 216 -1.74 14.86 15.54
CA ASP A 216 -0.40 15.36 15.93
C ASP A 216 0.02 14.89 17.35
N LYS A 217 -0.86 14.19 18.08
CA LYS A 217 -0.59 13.57 19.38
C LYS A 217 -0.38 12.05 19.33
N MET A 218 -0.37 11.39 18.15
CA MET A 218 -0.20 9.94 18.05
C MET A 218 1.02 9.48 18.85
N ASP A 219 0.79 8.62 19.84
CA ASP A 219 1.80 8.22 20.81
C ASP A 219 2.87 7.32 20.15
N PRO A 220 4.15 7.34 20.58
CA PRO A 220 5.16 6.40 20.09
C PRO A 220 4.71 4.92 20.13
N ILE A 221 3.85 4.55 21.07
CA ILE A 221 3.26 3.20 21.16
C ILE A 221 2.31 2.93 19.99
N GLU A 222 1.52 3.90 19.52
CA GLU A 222 0.65 3.71 18.35
C GLU A 222 1.47 3.55 17.06
N ARG A 223 2.62 4.22 16.94
CA ARG A 223 3.58 3.95 15.87
C ARG A 223 4.16 2.55 15.97
N GLN A 224 4.60 2.13 17.15
CA GLN A 224 5.18 0.80 17.35
C GLN A 224 4.17 -0.30 17.02
N LEU A 225 2.93 -0.21 17.51
CA LEU A 225 1.86 -1.17 17.19
C LEU A 225 1.59 -1.24 15.69
N PHE A 226 1.57 -0.09 14.99
CA PHE A 226 1.39 -0.05 13.55
C PHE A 226 2.57 -0.70 12.78
N ILE A 227 3.81 -0.53 13.25
CA ILE A 227 5.00 -1.19 12.71
C ILE A 227 4.91 -2.71 12.96
N ASP A 228 4.60 -3.12 14.19
CA ASP A 228 4.45 -4.52 14.62
C ASP A 228 3.26 -5.23 13.90
N GLU A 229 2.29 -4.49 13.36
CA GLU A 229 1.18 -5.06 12.56
C GLU A 229 1.47 -5.17 11.05
N LEU A 230 2.27 -4.25 10.51
CA LEU A 230 2.86 -4.38 9.16
C LEU A 230 3.84 -5.55 9.09
N ALA A 231 4.54 -5.77 10.20
CA ALA A 231 5.54 -6.81 10.42
C ALA A 231 5.04 -8.25 10.40
N VAL A 232 3.73 -8.52 10.38
CA VAL A 232 3.16 -9.85 10.73
C VAL A 232 3.41 -10.91 9.65
N ARG A 233 4.65 -11.38 9.71
CA ARG A 233 5.32 -12.59 9.24
C ARG A 233 6.75 -12.55 9.85
N SER A 234 6.88 -12.27 11.15
CA SER A 234 8.17 -12.19 11.86
C SER A 234 9.00 -13.48 11.71
N ASP A 235 8.32 -14.65 11.70
CA ASP A 235 8.85 -15.98 11.38
C ASP A 235 9.68 -16.05 10.06
N PHE A 236 9.58 -15.02 9.19
CA PHE A 236 10.26 -14.95 7.90
C PHE A 236 11.59 -14.19 7.96
N TRP A 237 11.84 -13.36 8.98
CA TRP A 237 13.13 -12.69 9.18
C TRP A 237 14.00 -13.40 10.23
N ASP A 238 13.38 -14.11 11.18
CA ASP A 238 14.08 -14.81 12.26
C ASP A 238 14.86 -16.08 11.85
N GLN A 239 14.68 -16.60 10.63
CA GLN A 239 15.23 -17.92 10.23
C GLN A 239 16.68 -17.92 9.70
N GLU A 240 17.34 -16.77 9.51
CA GLU A 240 18.72 -16.74 8.96
C GLU A 240 19.83 -16.72 10.03
N ASN A 241 19.51 -16.79 11.33
CA ASN A 241 20.49 -16.66 12.42
C ASN A 241 20.72 -17.91 13.29
N GLU A 242 20.21 -19.10 12.94
CA GLU A 242 20.76 -20.36 13.48
C GLU A 242 22.04 -20.77 12.73
N VAL A 243 23.12 -20.04 13.02
CA VAL A 243 24.47 -20.45 12.62
C VAL A 243 24.84 -21.72 13.37
N LEU A 244 24.97 -22.80 12.61
CA LEU A 244 25.35 -24.15 13.06
C LEU A 244 26.67 -24.14 13.86
N TYR A 245 26.58 -24.18 15.18
CA TYR A 245 27.68 -24.47 16.11
C TYR A 245 27.24 -25.52 17.14
N GLY A 246 27.53 -26.79 16.83
CA GLY A 246 27.22 -27.97 17.64
C GLY A 246 27.58 -29.25 16.92
#